data_AF-A0A6L9ZII8-F1
#
_entry.id   AF-A0A6L9ZII8-F1
#
_cell.length_a   1.000
_cell.length_b   1.000
_cell.length_c   1.000
_cell.angle_alpha   90.00
_cell.angle_beta   90.00
_cell.angle_gamma   90.00
#
_symmetry.space_group_name_H-M   'P 1'
#
loop_
_entity.id
_entity.type
_entity.pdbx_description
1 polymer ?
#
loop_
_entity_poly.entity_id
_entity_poly.type
_entity_poly.pdbx_seq_one_letter_code
_entity_poly.pdbx_strand_id
1 'polypeptide(L)'
;PLQERISGVALDVVIVTALASISLRVLGNNLLPFLILAIAGIVWNIWAFVFLAPRILPRYWFERGIGDMGQSMGVTATGILLIQMVDPDNHTGAFESFAYKQLFFEPIVGGGLFTAAAPALIVQFGPSVVLLLTTGLLAFWLMFGLWNFKRMRKTFRQANL
;
A
#
# COMPACT_ATOMS: atom_id res chain seq x y z
N PRO A 1 26.87 1.04 -8.84
CA PRO A 1 27.40 -0.29 -9.19
C PRO A 1 27.68 -1.24 -8.00
N LEU A 2 28.43 -0.84 -6.96
CA LEU A 2 28.69 -1.72 -5.81
C LEU A 2 27.48 -1.85 -4.88
N GLN A 3 26.82 -0.72 -4.56
CA GLN A 3 25.60 -0.68 -3.73
C GLN A 3 24.47 -1.53 -4.33
N GLU A 4 24.24 -1.45 -5.64
CA GLU A 4 23.22 -2.24 -6.34
C GLU A 4 23.50 -3.75 -6.26
N ARG A 5 24.77 -4.16 -6.39
CA ARG A 5 25.17 -5.58 -6.29
C ARG A 5 25.01 -6.12 -4.88
N ILE A 6 25.42 -5.36 -3.87
CA ILE A 6 25.26 -5.75 -2.46
C ILE A 6 23.77 -5.82 -2.09
N SER A 7 22.98 -4.84 -2.52
CA SER A 7 21.54 -4.84 -2.31
C SER A 7 20.86 -6.03 -3.01
N GLY A 8 21.29 -6.38 -4.22
CA GLY A 8 20.77 -7.54 -4.94
C GLY A 8 21.03 -8.85 -4.20
N VAL A 9 22.28 -9.09 -3.78
CA VAL A 9 22.63 -10.30 -3.02
C VAL A 9 21.89 -10.36 -1.68
N ALA A 10 21.74 -9.23 -0.98
CA ALA A 10 20.97 -9.18 0.26
C ALA A 10 19.49 -9.53 0.02
N LEU A 11 18.90 -9.03 -1.07
CA LEU A 11 17.51 -9.31 -1.46
C LEU A 11 17.35 -10.81 -1.79
N ASP A 12 18.28 -11.41 -2.53
CA ASP A 12 18.28 -12.84 -2.83
C ASP A 12 18.35 -13.69 -1.55
N VAL A 13 19.21 -13.34 -0.59
CA VAL A 13 19.30 -14.03 0.70
C VAL A 13 17.98 -13.92 1.47
N VAL A 14 17.35 -12.74 1.48
CA VAL A 14 16.04 -12.55 2.13
C VAL A 14 14.97 -13.40 1.46
N ILE A 15 14.92 -13.45 0.12
CA ILE A 15 13.97 -14.28 -0.63
C ILE A 15 14.17 -15.76 -0.30
N VAL A 16 15.41 -16.26 -0.38
CA VAL A 16 15.71 -17.68 -0.11
C VAL A 16 15.37 -18.05 1.33
N THR A 17 15.72 -17.19 2.29
CA THR A 17 15.41 -17.41 3.71
C THR A 17 13.90 -17.40 3.97
N ALA A 18 13.17 -16.46 3.37
CA ALA A 18 11.72 -16.39 3.47
C ALA A 18 11.07 -17.65 2.90
N LEU A 19 11.45 -18.09 1.69
CA LEU A 19 10.97 -19.32 1.07
C LEU A 19 11.29 -20.55 1.92
N ALA A 20 12.49 -20.64 2.48
CA ALA A 20 12.90 -21.75 3.34
C ALA A 20 12.11 -21.81 4.66
N SER A 21 11.67 -20.66 5.19
CA SER A 21 10.87 -20.57 6.42
C SER A 21 9.39 -20.94 6.24
N ILE A 22 8.88 -20.95 5.00
CA ILE A 22 7.49 -21.29 4.73
C ILE A 22 7.28 -22.80 4.91
N SER A 23 6.41 -23.18 5.85
CA SER A 23 6.00 -24.57 6.00
C SER A 23 5.03 -24.97 4.90
N LEU A 24 5.50 -25.76 3.93
CA LEU A 24 4.67 -26.33 2.85
C LEU A 24 3.48 -27.13 3.39
N ARG A 25 3.60 -27.72 4.59
CA ARG A 25 2.51 -28.45 5.25
C ARG A 25 1.40 -27.51 5.73
N VAL A 26 1.77 -26.36 6.32
CA VAL A 26 0.80 -25.36 6.76
C VAL A 26 0.12 -24.71 5.55
N LEU A 27 0.90 -24.46 4.49
CA LEU A 27 0.38 -23.93 3.23
C LEU A 27 -0.62 -24.92 2.60
N GLY A 28 -0.26 -26.19 2.47
CA GLY A 28 -1.13 -27.23 1.91
C GLY A 28 -2.46 -27.38 2.68
N ASN A 29 -2.40 -27.31 4.01
CA ASN A 29 -3.59 -27.38 4.86
C ASN A 29 -4.48 -26.12 4.80
N ASN A 30 -3.92 -24.97 4.41
CA ASN A 30 -4.62 -23.68 4.37
C ASN A 30 -4.59 -23.04 2.96
N LEU A 31 -4.48 -23.86 1.91
CA LEU A 31 -4.42 -23.40 0.52
C LEU A 31 -5.65 -22.58 0.15
N LEU A 32 -6.84 -23.03 0.58
CA LEU A 32 -8.09 -22.34 0.29
C LEU A 32 -8.15 -20.94 0.97
N PRO A 33 -7.96 -20.80 2.30
CA PRO A 33 -7.83 -19.48 2.93
C PRO A 33 -6.78 -18.58 2.28
N PHE A 34 -5.62 -19.13 1.94
CA PHE A 34 -4.54 -18.39 1.30
C PHE A 34 -4.96 -17.82 -0.07
N LEU A 35 -5.55 -18.65 -0.93
CA LEU A 35 -6.01 -18.22 -2.25
C LEU A 35 -7.12 -17.17 -2.15
N ILE A 36 -8.06 -17.35 -1.22
CA ILE A 36 -9.13 -16.38 -0.98
C ILE A 36 -8.53 -15.02 -0.60
N LEU A 37 -7.59 -14.99 0.36
CA LEU A 37 -6.94 -13.76 0.78
C LEU A 37 -6.11 -13.12 -0.33
N ALA A 38 -5.36 -13.91 -1.10
CA ALA A 38 -4.56 -13.41 -2.22
C ALA A 38 -5.44 -12.79 -3.31
N ILE A 39 -6.48 -13.50 -3.75
CA ILE A 39 -7.40 -13.01 -4.78
C ILE A 39 -8.16 -11.78 -4.26
N ALA A 40 -8.67 -11.82 -3.03
CA ALA A 40 -9.36 -10.68 -2.43
C ALA A 40 -8.45 -9.44 -2.36
N GLY A 41 -7.19 -9.61 -1.96
CA GLY A 41 -6.20 -8.54 -1.93
C GLY A 41 -5.92 -7.94 -3.30
N ILE A 42 -5.72 -8.78 -4.32
CA ILE A 42 -5.50 -8.34 -5.71
C ILE A 42 -6.72 -7.58 -6.24
N VAL A 43 -7.92 -8.15 -6.08
CA VAL A 43 -9.17 -7.54 -6.53
C VAL A 43 -9.39 -6.20 -5.82
N TRP A 44 -9.20 -6.14 -4.51
CA TRP A 44 -9.29 -4.89 -3.75
C TRP A 44 -8.29 -3.85 -4.24
N ASN A 45 -7.05 -4.24 -4.52
CA ASN A 45 -6.03 -3.31 -4.97
C ASN A 45 -6.34 -2.71 -6.34
N ILE A 46 -6.71 -3.56 -7.31
CA ILE A 46 -7.12 -3.13 -8.64
C ILE A 46 -8.37 -2.24 -8.55
N TRP A 47 -9.36 -2.63 -7.74
CA TRP A 47 -10.57 -1.85 -7.55
C TRP A 47 -10.28 -0.48 -6.94
N ALA A 48 -9.45 -0.41 -5.90
CA ALA A 48 -9.05 0.84 -5.28
C ALA A 48 -8.28 1.74 -6.26
N PHE A 49 -7.38 1.18 -7.06
CA PHE A 49 -6.66 1.95 -8.07
C PHE A 49 -7.59 2.50 -9.17
N VAL A 50 -8.45 1.66 -9.76
CA VAL A 50 -9.31 2.05 -10.88
C VAL A 50 -10.48 2.94 -10.45
N PHE A 51 -11.10 2.68 -9.30
CA PHE A 51 -12.30 3.39 -8.88
C PHE A 51 -12.05 4.46 -7.83
N LEU A 52 -11.17 4.22 -6.86
CA LEU A 52 -10.98 5.11 -5.73
C LEU A 52 -9.93 6.19 -6.02
N ALA A 53 -8.81 5.85 -6.68
CA ALA A 53 -7.78 6.82 -7.03
C ALA A 53 -8.30 8.02 -7.83
N PRO A 54 -9.06 7.87 -8.94
CA PRO A 54 -9.59 9.02 -9.69
C PRO A 54 -10.65 9.82 -8.91
N ARG A 55 -11.23 9.24 -7.85
CA ARG A 55 -12.24 9.90 -7.00
C ARG A 55 -11.66 10.63 -5.80
N ILE A 56 -10.47 10.25 -5.33
CA ILE A 56 -9.82 10.87 -4.17
C ILE A 56 -8.73 11.87 -4.62
N LEU A 57 -8.04 11.58 -5.72
CA LEU A 57 -6.93 12.39 -6.22
C LEU A 57 -7.41 13.36 -7.33
N PRO A 58 -7.39 14.68 -7.10
CA PRO A 58 -7.90 15.66 -8.07
C PRO A 58 -6.93 15.99 -9.22
N ARG A 59 -5.62 15.70 -9.08
CA ARG A 59 -4.58 15.92 -10.09
C ARG A 59 -3.67 14.71 -10.19
N TYR A 60 -3.21 14.41 -11.41
CA TYR A 60 -2.24 13.36 -11.71
C TYR A 60 -2.56 12.05 -10.98
N TRP A 61 -3.84 11.66 -11.02
CA TRP A 61 -4.38 10.55 -10.22
C TRP A 61 -3.74 9.22 -10.63
N PHE A 62 -3.33 9.10 -11.88
CA PHE A 62 -2.68 7.90 -12.42
C PHE A 62 -1.24 7.84 -11.94
N GLU A 63 -0.47 8.91 -12.12
CA GLU A 63 0.94 9.03 -11.73
C GLU A 63 1.12 8.87 -10.21
N ARG A 64 0.20 9.43 -9.42
CA ARG A 64 0.18 9.26 -7.96
C ARG A 64 -0.35 7.90 -7.52
N GLY A 65 -1.36 7.38 -8.20
CA GLY A 65 -2.01 6.13 -7.83
C GLY A 65 -1.19 4.89 -8.19
N ILE A 66 -0.40 4.94 -9.28
CA ILE A 66 0.34 3.78 -9.78
C ILE A 66 1.46 3.38 -8.80
N GLY A 67 2.03 4.34 -8.08
CA GLY A 67 2.98 4.07 -7.00
C GLY A 67 2.36 3.30 -5.83
N ASP A 68 1.20 3.75 -5.36
CA ASP A 68 0.45 3.06 -4.29
C ASP A 68 0.01 1.65 -4.73
N MET A 69 -0.37 1.47 -6.01
CA MET A 69 -0.68 0.17 -6.59
C MET A 69 0.56 -0.74 -6.61
N GLY A 70 1.69 -0.26 -7.15
CA GLY A 70 2.94 -1.02 -7.23
C GLY A 70 3.48 -1.43 -5.87
N GLN A 71 3.41 -0.54 -4.86
CA GLN A 71 3.76 -0.87 -3.49
C GLN A 71 2.87 -1.96 -2.91
N SER A 72 1.55 -1.85 -3.09
CA SER A 72 0.60 -2.79 -2.51
C SER A 72 0.66 -4.18 -3.14
N MET A 73 1.04 -4.28 -4.42
CA MET A 73 1.21 -5.55 -5.12
C MET A 73 2.61 -6.16 -4.98
N GLY A 74 3.58 -5.40 -4.48
CA GLY A 74 4.96 -5.82 -4.35
C GLY A 74 5.63 -5.16 -3.17
N VAL A 75 6.61 -4.32 -3.46
CA VAL A 75 7.35 -3.55 -2.45
C VAL A 75 7.39 -2.09 -2.84
N THR A 76 7.74 -1.23 -1.89
CA THR A 76 7.90 0.23 -2.11
C THR A 76 8.84 0.55 -3.27
N ALA A 77 9.89 -0.25 -3.47
CA ALA A 77 10.77 -0.12 -4.64
C ALA A 77 10.00 -0.32 -5.96
N THR A 78 9.08 -1.28 -6.04
CA THR A 78 8.21 -1.47 -7.21
C THR A 78 7.32 -0.26 -7.43
N GLY A 79 6.73 0.30 -6.37
CA GLY A 79 5.94 1.54 -6.45
C GLY A 79 6.75 2.72 -7.02
N ILE A 80 7.96 2.92 -6.50
CA ILE A 80 8.88 3.98 -6.97
C ILE A 80 9.26 3.75 -8.44
N LEU A 81 9.58 2.53 -8.84
CA LEU A 81 9.89 2.19 -10.22
C LEU A 81 8.73 2.51 -11.17
N LEU A 82 7.49 2.18 -10.78
CA LEU A 82 6.30 2.52 -11.58
C LEU A 82 6.11 4.03 -11.70
N ILE A 83 6.31 4.79 -10.62
CA ILE A 83 6.25 6.26 -10.67
C ILE A 83 7.33 6.80 -11.63
N GLN A 84 8.57 6.34 -11.52
CA GLN A 84 9.66 6.79 -12.39
C GLN A 84 9.45 6.43 -13.86
N MET A 85 8.72 5.36 -14.16
CA MET A 85 8.35 5.02 -15.55
C MET A 85 7.27 5.95 -16.13
N VAL A 86 6.37 6.47 -15.30
CA VAL A 86 5.25 7.31 -15.75
C VAL A 86 5.57 8.81 -15.63
N ASP A 87 6.37 9.20 -14.64
CA ASP A 87 6.80 10.57 -14.37
C ASP A 87 8.32 10.60 -14.03
N PRO A 88 9.20 10.33 -15.02
CA PRO A 88 10.65 10.25 -14.80
C PRO A 88 11.26 11.58 -14.32
N ASP A 89 10.75 12.71 -14.82
CA ASP A 89 11.22 14.05 -14.49
C ASP A 89 10.49 14.67 -13.27
N ASN A 90 9.63 13.91 -12.60
CA ASN A 90 8.83 14.30 -11.43
C ASN A 90 8.03 15.61 -11.62
N HIS A 91 7.52 15.86 -12.83
CA HIS A 91 6.76 17.07 -13.14
C HIS A 91 5.42 17.13 -12.39
N THR A 92 4.89 15.98 -11.98
CA THR A 92 3.61 15.88 -11.27
C THR A 92 3.75 15.95 -9.74
N GLY A 93 4.99 15.92 -9.24
CA GLY A 93 5.32 15.80 -7.82
C GLY A 93 4.84 14.49 -7.19
N ALA A 94 4.58 13.46 -8.01
CA ALA A 94 4.09 12.16 -7.55
C ALA A 94 5.12 11.44 -6.67
N PHE A 95 6.40 11.49 -7.05
CA PHE A 95 7.47 10.85 -6.29
C PHE A 95 7.63 11.47 -4.89
N GLU A 96 7.68 12.80 -4.80
CA GLU A 96 7.80 13.50 -3.51
C GLU A 96 6.59 13.21 -2.62
N SER A 97 5.37 13.34 -3.17
CA SER A 97 4.14 13.07 -2.43
C SER A 97 4.10 11.64 -1.89
N PHE A 98 4.58 10.68 -2.68
CA PHE A 98 4.67 9.28 -2.30
C PHE A 98 5.73 9.07 -1.20
N ALA A 99 6.95 9.56 -1.40
CA ALA A 99 8.04 9.41 -0.44
C ALA A 99 7.75 10.03 0.93
N TYR A 100 7.17 11.24 0.95
CA TYR A 100 6.79 11.91 2.21
C TYR A 100 5.73 11.13 3.00
N LYS A 101 4.73 10.57 2.30
CA LYS A 101 3.73 9.70 2.92
C LYS A 101 4.37 8.42 3.46
N GLN A 102 5.29 7.84 2.70
CA GLN A 102 5.91 6.56 3.02
C GLN A 102 6.78 6.60 4.29
N LEU A 103 7.47 7.72 4.54
CA LEU A 103 8.31 7.93 5.71
C LEU A 103 7.55 7.72 7.03
N PHE A 104 6.29 8.14 7.09
CA PHE A 104 5.43 7.89 8.26
C PHE A 104 4.67 6.58 8.17
N PHE A 105 4.32 6.14 6.96
CA PHE A 105 3.49 4.96 6.76
C PHE A 105 4.23 3.65 7.07
N GLU A 106 5.45 3.46 6.59
CA GLU A 106 6.16 2.18 6.75
C GLU A 106 6.46 1.82 8.21
N PRO A 107 7.05 2.71 9.03
CA PRO A 107 7.40 2.37 10.40
C PRO A 107 6.19 2.14 11.30
N ILE A 108 5.01 2.64 10.92
CA ILE A 108 3.80 2.49 11.71
C ILE A 108 3.00 1.28 11.22
N VAL A 109 2.65 1.23 9.94
CA VAL A 109 1.67 0.28 9.38
C VAL A 109 2.19 -0.56 8.21
N GLY A 110 3.27 -0.18 7.55
CA GLY A 110 3.85 -0.92 6.40
C GLY A 110 4.81 -2.04 6.76
N GLY A 111 4.72 -2.58 7.98
CA GLY A 111 5.65 -3.61 8.51
C GLY A 111 6.28 -3.26 9.86
N GLY A 112 6.13 -2.03 10.34
CA GLY A 112 6.63 -1.60 11.63
C GLY A 112 5.67 -1.87 12.81
N LEU A 113 5.52 -0.89 13.71
CA LEU A 113 4.96 -1.06 15.06
C LEU A 113 3.60 -1.78 15.10
N PHE A 114 2.63 -1.35 14.28
CA PHE A 114 1.28 -1.92 14.30
C PHE A 114 1.26 -3.34 13.71
N THR A 115 2.01 -3.57 12.63
CA THR A 115 2.08 -4.90 12.00
C THR A 115 2.75 -5.91 12.93
N ALA A 116 3.85 -5.52 13.59
CA ALA A 116 4.54 -6.34 14.57
C ALA A 116 3.70 -6.58 15.83
N ALA A 117 2.93 -5.59 16.27
CA ALA A 117 2.04 -5.71 17.43
C ALA A 117 0.74 -6.46 17.13
N ALA A 118 0.35 -6.65 15.86
CA ALA A 118 -0.94 -7.23 15.49
C ALA A 118 -1.21 -8.61 16.11
N PRO A 119 -0.28 -9.59 16.12
CA PRO A 119 -0.51 -10.87 16.79
C PRO A 119 -0.76 -10.70 18.29
N ALA A 120 0.01 -9.84 18.97
CA ALA A 120 -0.15 -9.59 20.41
C ALA A 120 -1.49 -8.89 20.72
N LEU A 121 -1.90 -7.94 19.88
CA LEU A 121 -3.20 -7.27 19.99
C LEU A 121 -4.37 -8.25 19.78
N ILE A 122 -4.25 -9.17 18.82
CA ILE A 122 -5.27 -10.20 18.56
C ILE A 122 -5.39 -11.16 19.74
N VAL A 123 -4.28 -11.56 20.37
CA VAL A 123 -4.30 -12.45 21.54
C VAL A 123 -4.95 -11.75 22.75
N GLN A 124 -4.69 -10.46 22.96
CA GLN A 124 -5.22 -9.74 24.13
C GLN A 124 -6.67 -9.27 23.97
N PHE A 125 -7.03 -8.69 22.82
CA PHE A 125 -8.33 -8.05 22.61
C PHE A 125 -9.28 -8.90 21.76
N GLY A 126 -8.79 -9.98 21.16
CA GLY A 126 -9.55 -10.83 20.27
C GLY A 126 -9.51 -10.35 18.80
N PRO A 127 -9.65 -11.28 17.84
CA PRO A 127 -9.59 -10.95 16.41
C PRO A 127 -10.69 -9.99 15.95
N SER A 128 -11.89 -10.11 16.53
CA SER A 128 -13.06 -9.30 16.16
C SER A 128 -12.87 -7.82 16.50
N VAL A 129 -12.28 -7.52 17.66
CA VAL A 129 -12.01 -6.14 18.09
C VAL A 129 -10.98 -5.49 17.18
N VAL A 130 -9.88 -6.19 16.88
CA VAL A 130 -8.83 -5.68 15.98
C VAL A 130 -9.40 -5.45 14.57
N LEU A 131 -10.26 -6.35 14.08
CA LEU A 131 -10.91 -6.21 12.78
C LEU A 131 -11.88 -5.02 12.73
N LEU A 132 -12.69 -4.82 13.79
CA LEU A 132 -13.59 -3.66 13.88
C LEU A 132 -12.81 -2.35 13.93
N LEU A 133 -11.71 -2.29 14.68
CA LEU A 133 -10.85 -1.11 14.77
C LEU A 133 -10.22 -0.76 13.42
N THR A 134 -9.62 -1.74 12.73
CA THR A 134 -8.99 -1.49 11.41
C THR A 134 -10.02 -1.14 10.35
N THR A 135 -11.19 -1.78 10.37
CA THR A 135 -12.31 -1.45 9.47
C THR A 135 -12.84 -0.04 9.74
N GLY A 136 -12.97 0.35 11.00
CA GLY A 136 -13.38 1.70 11.40
C GLY A 136 -12.37 2.76 10.92
N LEU A 137 -11.08 2.48 11.08
CA LEU A 137 -10.01 3.36 10.60
C LEU A 137 -10.03 3.49 9.06
N LEU A 138 -10.20 2.37 8.34
CA LEU A 138 -10.36 2.36 6.89
C LEU A 138 -11.56 3.23 6.47
N ALA A 139 -12.74 3.00 7.07
CA ALA A 139 -13.95 3.75 6.75
C ALA A 139 -13.79 5.25 7.03
N PHE A 140 -13.16 5.61 8.15
CA PHE A 140 -12.84 6.99 8.50
C PHE A 140 -11.98 7.66 7.41
N TRP A 141 -10.87 7.02 7.00
CA TRP A 141 -9.98 7.56 5.96
C TRP A 141 -10.65 7.65 4.58
N LEU A 142 -11.49 6.67 4.22
CA LEU A 142 -12.26 6.71 2.98
C LEU A 142 -13.26 7.87 2.98
N MET A 143 -14.03 8.04 4.06
CA MET A 143 -14.98 9.16 4.20
C MET A 143 -14.26 10.51 4.17
N PHE A 144 -13.15 10.63 4.91
CA PHE A 144 -12.33 11.83 4.92
C PHE A 144 -11.75 12.15 3.54
N GLY A 145 -11.20 11.15 2.83
CA GLY A 145 -10.68 11.31 1.48
C GLY A 145 -11.73 11.78 0.47
N LEU A 146 -12.93 11.17 0.50
CA LEU A 146 -14.05 11.57 -0.35
C LEU A 146 -14.59 12.97 -0.01
N TRP A 147 -14.60 13.35 1.26
CA TRP A 147 -15.01 14.69 1.67
C TRP A 147 -13.99 15.75 1.26
N ASN A 148 -12.71 15.50 1.49
CA ASN A 148 -11.65 16.44 1.15
C ASN A 148 -11.55 16.65 -0.36
N PHE A 149 -11.76 15.60 -1.16
CA PHE A 149 -11.88 15.70 -2.62
C PHE A 149 -13.01 16.66 -3.06
N LYS A 150 -14.20 16.56 -2.46
CA LYS A 150 -15.33 17.47 -2.77
C LYS A 150 -14.98 18.93 -2.46
N ARG A 151 -14.22 19.19 -1.41
CA ARG A 151 -13.74 20.54 -1.05
C ARG A 151 -12.72 21.06 -2.04
N MET A 152 -11.68 20.26 -2.34
CA MET A 152 -10.65 20.62 -3.32
C MET A 152 -11.25 20.90 -4.70
N ARG A 153 -12.17 20.04 -5.19
CA ARG A 153 -12.85 20.25 -6.49
C ARG A 153 -13.64 21.55 -6.56
N LYS A 154 -14.26 22.00 -5.45
CA LYS A 154 -14.98 23.28 -5.39
C LYS A 154 -14.04 24.48 -5.47
N THR A 155 -12.96 24.45 -4.71
CA THR A 155 -11.93 25.51 -4.72
C THR A 155 -11.27 25.65 -6.09
N PHE A 156 -11.00 24.54 -6.78
CA PHE A 156 -10.42 24.58 -8.12
C PHE A 156 -11.38 25.09 -9.20
N ARG A 157 -12.68 24.80 -9.10
CA ARG A 157 -13.68 25.35 -10.01
C ARG A 157 -13.86 26.87 -9.85
N GLN A 158 -13.51 27.43 -8.69
CA GLN A 158 -13.51 28.87 -8.44
C GLN A 158 -12.21 29.56 -8.86
N ALA A 159 -11.07 28.85 -8.91
CA ALA A 159 -9.78 29.41 -9.32
C ALA A 159 -9.55 29.45 -10.85
N ASN A 160 -10.38 28.73 -11.62
CA ASN A 160 -10.38 28.70 -13.09
C ASN A 160 -11.54 29.50 -13.72
N LEU A 161 -12.21 30.35 -12.93
CA LEU A 161 -13.17 31.37 -13.37
C LEU A 161 -12.57 32.75 -13.05
#